data_AF-A0A8H3AMA0-F1
#
_entry.id   AF-A0A8H3AMA0-F1
#
_cell.length_a   1.000
_cell.length_b   1.000
_cell.length_c   1.000
_cell.angle_alpha   90.00
_cell.angle_beta   90.00
_cell.angle_gamma   90.00
#
_symmetry.space_group_name_H-M   'P 1'
#
loop_
_entity.id
_entity.type
_entity.pdbx_description
1 polymer ?
#
loop_
_entity_poly.entity_id
_entity_poly.type
_entity_poly.pdbx_seq_one_letter_code
_entity_poly.pdbx_strand_id
1 'polypeptide(L)'
;MWGFLIVSQPPLIGGRTVPRVDDNWGGCHMTSPKYTQPFSFEQACQLDAPTIAEEIARLQNSLRVLTETQKQLQDAISSAPTADADIQQAFEENLQVIGSQEERIAMLRKALEAQGAAIADNPHYQVQSQVISSSVAVPNGAASVPATTGMFEQTTNQSDESGGVYL
;
A
#
# COMPACT_ATOMS: atom_id res chain seq x y z
N MET A 1 31.44 -17.98 -27.92
CA MET A 1 30.88 -17.71 -29.26
C MET A 1 29.62 -16.89 -29.06
N TRP A 2 29.70 -15.58 -29.33
CA TRP A 2 28.57 -14.66 -29.26
C TRP A 2 27.99 -14.52 -30.67
N GLY A 3 26.75 -14.98 -30.86
CA GLY A 3 26.06 -14.90 -32.14
C GLY A 3 25.45 -13.52 -32.35
N PHE A 4 25.97 -12.80 -33.35
CA PHE A 4 25.32 -11.65 -33.98
C PHE A 4 24.09 -12.13 -34.76
N LEU A 5 22.94 -11.47 -34.59
CA LEU A 5 21.89 -11.46 -35.62
C LEU A 5 21.44 -10.04 -35.93
N ILE A 6 21.30 -9.81 -37.23
CA ILE A 6 21.12 -8.56 -37.95
C ILE A 6 19.64 -8.13 -37.96
N VAL A 7 19.45 -6.81 -37.83
CA VAL A 7 18.41 -5.92 -38.39
C VAL A 7 17.12 -6.58 -38.93
N SER A 8 15.99 -6.19 -38.32
CA SER A 8 14.71 -6.09 -39.03
C SER A 8 14.00 -4.81 -38.59
N GLN A 9 13.99 -3.80 -39.46
CA GLN A 9 13.14 -2.60 -39.32
C GLN A 9 11.66 -2.98 -39.50
N PRO A 10 10.73 -2.47 -38.68
CA PRO A 10 9.32 -2.45 -39.02
C PRO A 10 8.94 -1.24 -39.90
N PRO A 11 7.89 -1.34 -40.73
CA PRO A 11 7.47 -0.26 -41.62
C PRO A 11 6.81 0.89 -40.84
N LEU A 12 7.05 2.11 -41.32
CA LEU A 12 6.36 3.31 -40.86
C LEU A 12 4.91 3.28 -41.34
N ILE A 13 3.97 3.00 -40.43
CA ILE A 13 2.54 3.25 -40.63
C ILE A 13 2.09 4.14 -39.48
N GLY A 14 1.61 5.33 -39.85
CA GLY A 14 1.15 6.35 -38.94
C GLY A 14 -0.01 5.87 -38.07
N GLY A 15 0.09 6.18 -36.78
CA GLY A 15 -0.95 5.92 -35.81
C GLY A 15 -0.54 6.42 -34.44
N ARG A 16 -0.87 7.68 -34.15
CA ARG A 16 -0.84 8.32 -32.82
C ARG A 16 0.39 8.01 -31.98
N THR A 17 1.39 8.90 -32.09
CA THR A 17 2.18 9.27 -30.90
C THR A 17 1.19 9.73 -29.83
N VAL A 18 0.85 8.84 -28.89
CA VAL A 18 0.41 9.28 -27.57
C VAL A 18 1.56 10.13 -27.05
N PRO A 19 1.35 11.42 -26.77
CA PRO A 19 2.39 12.21 -26.14
C PRO A 19 2.72 11.48 -24.83
N ARG A 20 3.98 11.07 -24.69
CA ARG A 20 4.54 10.72 -23.39
C ARG A 20 4.32 11.97 -22.55
N VAL A 21 3.34 11.90 -21.66
CA VAL A 21 2.99 12.98 -20.74
C VAL A 21 4.27 13.18 -19.93
N ASP A 22 5.00 14.24 -20.24
CA ASP A 22 6.04 14.72 -19.36
C ASP A 22 5.33 14.95 -18.02
N ASP A 23 5.63 14.10 -17.04
CA ASP A 23 5.10 14.10 -15.67
C ASP A 23 5.54 15.38 -14.92
N ASN A 24 5.14 16.53 -15.43
CA ASN A 24 5.20 17.81 -14.78
C ASN A 24 3.90 17.96 -13.99
N TRP A 25 3.87 17.32 -12.83
CA TRP A 25 2.77 17.30 -11.87
C TRP A 25 2.36 18.72 -11.47
N GLY A 26 1.44 19.28 -12.25
CA GLY A 26 1.04 20.68 -12.24
C GLY A 26 0.86 21.23 -10.83
N GLY A 27 1.84 22.02 -10.39
CA GLY A 27 1.75 22.85 -9.18
C GLY A 27 2.21 22.22 -7.87
N CYS A 28 2.57 20.94 -7.82
CA CYS A 28 3.05 20.29 -6.60
C CYS A 28 4.48 19.78 -6.78
N HIS A 29 5.42 20.29 -5.97
CA HIS A 29 6.86 19.99 -5.96
C HIS A 29 7.20 18.53 -5.55
N MET A 30 6.55 17.50 -6.12
CA MET A 30 7.14 16.16 -6.15
C MET A 30 7.98 16.04 -7.41
N THR A 31 9.29 15.97 -7.21
CA THR A 31 10.26 15.62 -8.25
C THR A 31 9.85 14.30 -8.90
N SER A 32 9.98 14.19 -10.22
CA SER A 32 9.60 13.00 -10.99
C SER A 32 10.17 11.70 -10.37
N PRO A 33 9.38 10.61 -10.35
CA PRO A 33 9.80 9.36 -9.70
C PRO A 33 11.03 8.78 -10.38
N LYS A 34 11.96 8.23 -9.59
CA LYS A 34 13.15 7.53 -10.10
C LYS A 34 12.77 6.18 -10.71
N TYR A 35 11.77 5.51 -10.14
CA TYR A 35 11.31 4.20 -10.58
C TYR A 35 10.02 4.32 -11.40
N THR A 36 9.89 3.49 -12.44
CA THR A 36 8.63 3.40 -13.19
C THR A 36 7.50 2.97 -12.26
N GLN A 37 6.40 3.73 -12.28
CA GLN A 37 5.23 3.47 -11.46
C GLN A 37 4.10 2.86 -12.30
N PRO A 38 3.22 2.04 -11.70
CA PRO A 38 2.11 1.39 -12.41
C PRO A 38 1.01 2.38 -12.79
N PHE A 39 1.03 3.59 -12.24
CA PHE A 39 0.12 4.67 -12.57
C PHE A 39 0.79 6.03 -12.37
N SER A 40 0.20 7.02 -12.99
CA SER A 40 0.53 8.43 -12.90
C SER A 40 -0.10 9.04 -11.63
N PHE A 41 0.47 10.08 -11.04
CA PHE A 41 -0.13 10.81 -9.93
C PHE A 41 -1.50 11.44 -10.27
N GLU A 42 -1.74 11.85 -11.51
CA GLU A 42 -3.09 12.28 -11.93
C GLU A 42 -4.10 11.14 -11.79
N GLN A 43 -3.71 9.90 -12.12
CA GLN A 43 -4.54 8.72 -11.89
C GLN A 43 -4.69 8.45 -10.38
N ALA A 44 -3.65 8.67 -9.59
CA ALA A 44 -3.72 8.53 -8.12
C ALA A 44 -4.73 9.52 -7.50
N CYS A 45 -4.78 10.77 -7.99
CA CYS A 45 -5.74 11.78 -7.55
C CYS A 45 -7.21 11.44 -7.87
N GLN A 46 -7.46 10.48 -8.78
CA GLN A 46 -8.81 10.02 -9.12
C GLN A 46 -9.29 8.88 -8.22
N LEU A 47 -8.41 8.25 -7.43
CA LEU A 47 -8.77 7.20 -6.48
C LEU A 47 -9.48 7.80 -5.26
N ASP A 48 -10.46 7.11 -4.69
CA ASP A 48 -11.07 7.55 -3.44
C ASP A 48 -10.13 7.36 -2.24
N ALA A 49 -10.32 8.17 -1.19
CA ALA A 49 -9.45 8.16 -0.02
C ALA A 49 -9.35 6.79 0.69
N PRO A 50 -10.45 6.01 0.86
CA PRO A 50 -10.38 4.63 1.33
C PRO A 50 -9.47 3.74 0.49
N THR A 51 -9.61 3.75 -0.85
CA THR A 51 -8.75 2.98 -1.76
C THR A 51 -7.28 3.37 -1.62
N ILE A 52 -6.97 4.67 -1.54
CA ILE A 52 -5.59 5.13 -1.34
C ILE A 52 -5.03 4.64 0.01
N ALA A 53 -5.83 4.68 1.08
CA ALA A 53 -5.41 4.23 2.40
C ALA A 53 -5.11 2.73 2.44
N GLU A 54 -5.97 1.91 1.80
CA GLU A 54 -5.74 0.47 1.67
C GLU A 54 -4.46 0.17 0.88
N GLU A 55 -4.25 0.88 -0.21
CA GLU A 55 -3.05 0.74 -1.04
C GLU A 55 -1.78 1.07 -0.24
N ILE A 56 -1.78 2.18 0.52
CA ILE A 56 -0.66 2.54 1.40
C ILE A 56 -0.41 1.44 2.44
N ALA A 57 -1.46 0.90 3.08
CA ALA A 57 -1.31 -0.15 4.08
C ALA A 57 -0.70 -1.44 3.47
N ARG A 58 -1.11 -1.82 2.25
CA ARG A 58 -0.55 -2.96 1.53
C ARG A 58 0.93 -2.75 1.20
N LEU A 59 1.29 -1.56 0.71
CA LEU A 59 2.68 -1.23 0.40
C LEU A 59 3.55 -1.19 1.67
N GLN A 60 3.05 -0.65 2.78
CA GLN A 60 3.75 -0.68 4.06
C GLN A 60 3.98 -2.10 4.57
N ASN A 61 3.00 -3.00 4.42
CA ASN A 61 3.17 -4.40 4.75
C ASN A 61 4.26 -5.06 3.90
N SER A 62 4.26 -4.77 2.59
CA SER A 62 5.24 -5.29 1.64
C SER A 62 6.66 -4.79 1.96
N LEU A 63 6.81 -3.49 2.27
CA LEU A 63 8.07 -2.89 2.71
C LEU A 63 8.61 -3.52 4.00
N ARG A 64 7.74 -3.82 4.98
CA ARG A 64 8.15 -4.51 6.21
C ARG A 64 8.82 -5.85 5.90
N VAL A 65 8.17 -6.66 5.05
CA VAL A 65 8.69 -7.97 4.66
C VAL A 65 10.00 -7.81 3.88
N LEU A 66 10.04 -6.90 2.90
CA LEU A 66 11.25 -6.66 2.10
C LEU A 66 12.43 -6.16 2.93
N THR A 67 12.19 -5.31 3.93
CA THR A 67 13.25 -4.80 4.81
C THR A 67 13.83 -5.91 5.68
N GLU A 68 12.97 -6.82 6.16
CA GLU A 68 13.40 -8.00 6.92
C GLU A 68 14.22 -8.95 6.03
N THR A 69 13.76 -9.23 4.80
CA THR A 69 14.53 -10.01 3.83
C THR A 69 15.86 -9.33 3.49
N GLN A 70 15.88 -8.01 3.33
CA GLN A 70 17.09 -7.24 3.03
C GLN A 70 18.14 -7.42 4.13
N LYS A 71 17.71 -7.38 5.39
CA LYS A 71 18.57 -7.59 6.55
C LYS A 71 19.15 -9.01 6.54
N GLN A 72 18.32 -10.02 6.30
CA GLN A 72 18.78 -11.42 6.23
C GLN A 72 19.81 -11.64 5.11
N LEU A 73 19.59 -11.04 3.94
CA LEU A 73 20.55 -11.08 2.83
C LEU A 73 21.85 -10.34 3.19
N GLN A 74 21.76 -9.19 3.87
CA GLN A 74 22.94 -8.45 4.35
C GLN A 74 23.77 -9.29 5.32
N ASP A 75 23.12 -9.98 6.26
CA ASP A 75 23.77 -10.84 7.24
C ASP A 75 24.45 -12.04 6.56
N ALA A 76 23.80 -12.63 5.55
CA ALA A 76 24.38 -13.71 4.74
C ALA A 76 25.62 -13.26 3.95
N ILE A 77 25.58 -12.07 3.34
CA ILE A 77 26.72 -11.48 2.63
C ILE A 77 27.87 -11.19 3.59
N SER A 78 27.57 -10.69 4.79
CA SER A 78 28.59 -10.25 5.76
C SER A 78 29.24 -11.41 6.53
N SER A 79 28.54 -12.54 6.65
CA SER A 79 29.02 -13.72 7.39
C SER A 79 29.87 -14.67 6.55
N ALA A 80 29.81 -14.57 5.21
CA ALA A 80 30.57 -15.41 4.30
C ALA A 80 31.87 -14.72 3.83
N PRO A 81 33.02 -15.42 3.79
CA PRO A 81 34.27 -14.86 3.24
C PRO A 81 34.19 -14.62 1.74
N THR A 82 33.30 -15.32 1.04
CA THR A 82 32.92 -15.07 -0.36
C THR A 82 31.41 -15.11 -0.45
N ALA A 83 30.79 -13.97 -0.72
CA ALA A 83 29.34 -13.88 -0.86
C ALA A 83 28.88 -14.52 -2.17
N ASP A 84 27.79 -15.29 -2.08
CA ASP A 84 27.12 -15.91 -3.21
C ASP A 84 26.57 -14.82 -4.17
N ALA A 85 26.82 -14.98 -5.47
CA ALA A 85 26.39 -14.04 -6.49
C ALA A 85 24.85 -13.91 -6.55
N ASP A 86 24.13 -15.00 -6.31
CA ASP A 86 22.66 -14.99 -6.31
C ASP A 86 22.12 -14.21 -5.10
N ILE A 87 22.79 -14.31 -3.95
CA ILE A 87 22.45 -13.55 -2.73
C ILE A 87 22.72 -12.06 -2.94
N GLN A 88 23.85 -11.70 -3.57
CA GLN A 88 24.17 -10.32 -3.91
C GLN A 88 23.15 -9.74 -4.90
N GLN A 89 22.79 -10.49 -5.94
CA GLN A 89 21.79 -10.05 -6.90
C GLN A 89 20.42 -9.84 -6.25
N ALA A 90 19.96 -10.80 -5.43
CA ALA A 90 18.69 -10.66 -4.69
C ALA A 90 18.71 -9.44 -3.75
N PHE A 91 19.85 -9.14 -3.13
CA PHE A 91 20.02 -7.96 -2.30
C PHE A 91 19.86 -6.67 -3.12
N GLU A 92 20.47 -6.58 -4.30
CA GLU A 92 20.37 -5.41 -5.17
C GLU A 92 18.97 -5.23 -5.78
N GLU A 93 18.32 -6.32 -6.21
CA GLU A 93 16.96 -6.29 -6.75
C GLU A 93 15.95 -5.78 -5.72
N ASN A 94 16.05 -6.28 -4.48
CA ASN A 94 15.17 -5.84 -3.40
C ASN A 94 15.35 -4.35 -3.08
N LEU A 95 16.56 -3.78 -3.19
CA LEU A 95 16.75 -2.33 -3.01
C LEU A 95 15.96 -1.50 -4.03
N GLN A 96 15.92 -1.95 -5.28
CA GLN A 96 15.15 -1.26 -6.33
C GLN A 96 13.64 -1.36 -6.06
N VAL A 97 13.17 -2.54 -5.65
CA VAL A 97 11.76 -2.76 -5.30
C VAL A 97 11.35 -1.92 -4.09
N ILE A 98 12.17 -1.87 -3.04
CA ILE A 98 11.95 -1.03 -1.87
C ILE A 98 11.82 0.44 -2.30
N GLY A 99 12.78 0.95 -3.06
CA GLY A 99 12.74 2.34 -3.53
C GLY A 99 11.50 2.65 -4.36
N SER A 100 11.09 1.75 -5.26
CA SER A 100 9.87 1.93 -6.07
C SER A 100 8.60 1.99 -5.20
N GLN A 101 8.52 1.17 -4.16
CA GLN A 101 7.37 1.15 -3.25
C GLN A 101 7.31 2.39 -2.35
N GLU A 102 8.46 2.88 -1.87
CA GLU A 102 8.54 4.13 -1.10
C GLU A 102 8.05 5.33 -1.93
N GLU A 103 8.48 5.44 -3.19
CA GLU A 103 8.01 6.48 -4.10
C GLU A 103 6.50 6.40 -4.33
N ARG A 104 5.95 5.18 -4.47
CA ARG A 104 4.51 4.99 -4.64
C ARG A 104 3.72 5.45 -3.42
N ILE A 105 4.19 5.12 -2.21
CA ILE A 105 3.56 5.60 -0.97
C ILE A 105 3.60 7.13 -0.92
N ALA A 106 4.73 7.75 -1.28
CA ALA A 106 4.86 9.19 -1.29
C ALA A 106 3.88 9.85 -2.27
N MET A 107 3.77 9.31 -3.49
CA MET A 107 2.81 9.75 -4.51
C MET A 107 1.35 9.67 -3.99
N LEU A 108 0.98 8.53 -3.41
CA LEU A 108 -0.37 8.30 -2.86
C LEU A 108 -0.70 9.24 -1.70
N ARG A 109 0.26 9.52 -0.82
CA ARG A 109 0.09 10.51 0.25
C ARG A 109 -0.14 11.91 -0.30
N LYS A 110 0.58 12.30 -1.34
CA LYS A 110 0.35 13.59 -2.01
C LYS A 110 -0.99 13.66 -2.71
N ALA A 111 -1.48 12.55 -3.28
CA ALA A 111 -2.81 12.51 -3.86
C ALA A 111 -3.89 12.78 -2.80
N LEU A 112 -3.77 12.18 -1.61
CA LEU A 112 -4.66 12.47 -0.48
C LEU A 112 -4.60 13.93 -0.03
N GLU A 113 -3.39 14.51 0.07
CA GLU A 113 -3.22 15.92 0.42
C GLU A 113 -3.90 16.84 -0.61
N ALA A 114 -3.71 16.56 -1.91
CA ALA A 114 -4.31 17.32 -3.00
C ALA A 114 -5.84 17.24 -2.98
N GLN A 115 -6.39 16.05 -2.69
CA GLN A 115 -7.84 15.86 -2.52
C GLN A 115 -8.37 16.65 -1.33
N GLY A 116 -7.68 16.61 -0.19
CA GLY A 116 -8.05 17.37 1.01
C GLY A 116 -8.06 18.88 0.77
N ALA A 117 -7.06 19.39 0.06
CA ALA A 117 -7.00 20.81 -0.34
C ALA A 117 -8.15 21.17 -1.31
N ALA A 118 -8.39 20.35 -2.33
CA ALA A 118 -9.48 20.58 -3.28
C ALA A 118 -10.88 20.57 -2.63
N ILE A 119 -11.08 19.75 -1.59
CA ILE A 119 -12.31 19.75 -0.79
C ILE A 119 -12.43 21.02 0.05
N ALA A 120 -11.33 21.49 0.66
CA ALA A 120 -11.32 22.70 1.49
C ALA A 120 -11.59 23.97 0.66
N ASP A 121 -11.06 24.04 -0.57
CA ASP A 121 -11.23 25.16 -1.49
C ASP A 121 -12.59 25.16 -2.19
N ASN A 122 -13.37 24.07 -2.10
CA ASN A 122 -14.69 23.98 -2.72
C ASN A 122 -15.82 24.32 -1.72
N PRO A 123 -16.49 25.48 -1.87
CA PRO A 123 -17.54 25.92 -0.94
C PRO A 123 -18.77 24.99 -0.90
N HIS A 124 -18.95 24.09 -1.88
CA HIS A 124 -20.05 23.12 -1.88
C HIS A 124 -19.83 21.90 -0.98
N TYR A 125 -18.59 21.64 -0.53
CA TYR A 125 -18.26 20.53 0.38
C TYR A 125 -17.90 20.98 1.80
N GLN A 126 -18.06 22.27 2.12
CA GLN A 126 -18.12 22.75 3.50
C GLN A 126 -19.44 22.31 4.17
N VAL A 127 -19.63 20.99 4.32
CA VAL A 127 -20.72 20.46 5.14
C VAL A 127 -20.37 20.77 6.58
N GLN A 128 -21.06 21.79 7.10
CA GLN A 128 -21.25 22.15 8.50
C GLN A 128 -20.78 21.07 9.49
N SER A 129 -19.56 21.24 10.01
CA SER A 129 -19.21 20.75 11.34
C SER A 129 -20.05 21.51 12.37
N GLN A 130 -21.36 21.26 12.41
CA GLN A 130 -22.21 21.72 13.48
C GLN A 130 -21.81 20.93 14.73
N VAL A 131 -21.06 21.64 15.57
CA VAL A 131 -21.03 21.51 17.02
C VAL A 131 -22.32 20.86 17.52
N ILE A 132 -22.25 19.57 17.84
CA ILE A 132 -23.25 18.92 18.68
C ILE A 132 -22.96 19.41 20.10
N SER A 133 -23.33 20.66 20.38
CA SER A 133 -23.54 21.12 21.75
C SER A 133 -24.85 20.50 22.25
N SER A 134 -24.84 19.19 22.47
CA SER A 134 -25.88 18.51 23.22
C SER A 134 -25.66 18.81 24.71
N SER A 135 -26.20 19.94 25.15
CA SER A 135 -26.55 20.21 26.54
C SER A 135 -27.54 19.15 27.00
N VAL A 136 -27.05 18.00 27.47
CA VAL A 136 -27.87 17.03 28.21
C VAL A 136 -27.64 17.26 29.69
N ALA A 137 -28.60 17.97 30.28
CA ALA A 137 -28.77 18.07 31.71
C ALA A 137 -28.98 16.68 32.32
N VAL A 138 -28.16 16.33 33.31
CA VAL A 138 -28.34 15.15 34.15
C VAL A 138 -28.95 15.56 35.50
N PRO A 139 -30.18 15.13 35.84
CA PRO A 139 -30.57 15.01 37.23
C PRO A 139 -30.22 13.62 37.75
N ASN A 140 -29.50 13.64 38.86
CA ASN A 140 -29.09 12.52 39.69
C ASN A 140 -30.33 11.80 40.26
N GLY A 141 -30.41 10.47 40.13
CA GLY A 141 -31.51 9.67 40.66
C GLY A 141 -31.11 8.22 40.86
N ALA A 142 -31.03 7.82 42.13
CA ALA A 142 -30.44 6.59 42.63
C ALA A 142 -31.21 5.29 42.33
N ALA A 143 -30.44 4.20 42.38
CA ALA A 143 -30.79 2.86 42.84
C ALA A 143 -31.89 2.06 42.12
N SER A 144 -31.51 0.89 41.57
CA SER A 144 -32.07 -0.42 41.96
C SER A 144 -31.34 -1.56 41.24
N VAL A 145 -30.69 -2.44 42.01
CA VAL A 145 -30.42 -3.84 41.64
C VAL A 145 -31.72 -4.64 41.82
N PRO A 146 -31.96 -5.68 41.00
CA PRO A 146 -31.73 -7.02 41.54
C PRO A 146 -31.16 -8.04 40.53
N ALA A 147 -30.50 -9.05 41.09
CA ALA A 147 -30.06 -10.27 40.44
C ALA A 147 -31.21 -11.27 40.21
N THR A 148 -31.09 -12.14 39.19
CA THR A 148 -31.78 -13.44 39.04
C THR A 148 -31.15 -14.15 37.83
N THR A 149 -30.27 -15.13 38.05
CA THR A 149 -30.57 -16.59 38.08
C THR A 149 -30.69 -17.20 36.69
N GLY A 150 -29.71 -18.03 36.34
CA GLY A 150 -29.71 -18.90 35.15
C GLY A 150 -28.35 -19.57 34.95
N MET A 151 -28.06 -20.61 35.72
CA MET A 151 -26.92 -21.52 35.53
C MET A 151 -27.32 -22.74 34.66
N PHE A 152 -26.28 -23.40 34.11
CA PHE A 152 -26.18 -24.80 33.59
C PHE A 152 -26.57 -24.99 32.10
N GLU A 153 -25.87 -25.72 31.22
CA GLU A 153 -24.74 -26.69 31.22
C GLU A 153 -24.20 -26.76 29.76
N GLN A 154 -22.89 -26.69 29.48
CA GLN A 154 -21.90 -27.78 29.32
C GLN A 154 -22.29 -28.97 28.40
N THR A 155 -21.55 -29.19 27.30
CA THR A 155 -21.02 -30.49 26.80
C THR A 155 -20.21 -30.29 25.50
N THR A 156 -18.86 -30.34 25.55
CA THR A 156 -17.97 -31.42 25.02
C THR A 156 -18.48 -32.20 23.80
N ASN A 157 -17.69 -32.20 22.70
CA ASN A 157 -17.34 -33.43 21.96
C ASN A 157 -16.02 -33.26 21.20
N GLN A 158 -15.08 -34.15 21.54
CA GLN A 158 -13.84 -34.50 20.83
C GLN A 158 -14.12 -35.54 19.72
N SER A 159 -13.05 -35.93 19.01
CA SER A 159 -12.88 -36.99 17.99
C SER A 159 -12.91 -36.52 16.53
N ASP A 160 -12.09 -37.01 15.59
CA ASP A 160 -10.84 -37.79 15.56
C ASP A 160 -10.41 -37.78 14.07
N GLU A 161 -9.11 -37.64 13.82
CA GLU A 161 -8.27 -38.23 12.75
C GLU A 161 -8.93 -38.79 11.46
N SER A 162 -8.52 -38.26 10.30
CA SER A 162 -8.52 -39.02 9.04
C SER A 162 -7.41 -38.55 8.09
N GLY A 163 -6.37 -39.37 7.98
CA GLY A 163 -5.28 -39.20 7.01
C GLY A 163 -5.65 -39.75 5.63
N GLY A 164 -5.21 -39.07 4.58
CA GLY A 164 -5.31 -39.52 3.20
C GLY A 164 -3.94 -39.41 2.52
N VAL A 165 -3.30 -40.55 2.27
CA VAL A 165 -2.11 -40.70 1.41
C VAL A 165 -2.61 -40.93 -0.01
N TYR A 166 -2.16 -40.12 -0.97
CA TYR A 166 -2.34 -40.41 -2.40
C TYR A 166 -1.06 -41.07 -2.93
N LEU A 167 -1.27 -42.24 -3.55
CA LEU A 167 -0.28 -43.11 -4.18
C LEU A 167 0.40 -42.47 -5.39
#